data_AF-A0A4P6BC33-F1
#
_entry.id   AF-A0A4P6BC33-F1
#
_cell.length_a   1.000
_cell.length_b   1.000
_cell.length_c   1.000
_cell.angle_alpha   90.00
_cell.angle_beta   90.00
_cell.angle_gamma   90.00
#
_symmetry.space_group_name_H-M   'P 1'
#
loop_
_entity.id
_entity.type
_entity.pdbx_description
1 polymer ?
#
loop_
_entity_poly.entity_id
_entity_poly.type
_entity_poly.pdbx_seq_one_letter_code
_entity_poly.pdbx_strand_id
1 'polypeptide(L)'
;MRVSIVNAPGENSYPIAGYTYLLVYKDQKDKDKGTELVKFLWWAIHDGEKFAEDLLYAPLPDNVVKLAETKIKQINYKGEPLYK
;
A
#
# COMPACT_ATOMS: atom_id res chain seq x y z
N MET A 1 -0.96 -6.93 -8.51
CA MET A 1 -1.74 -7.76 -7.56
C MET A 1 -3.19 -7.51 -7.87
N ARG A 2 -3.99 -8.56 -8.07
CA ARG A 2 -5.45 -8.45 -8.14
C ARG A 2 -6.00 -9.53 -7.21
N VAL A 3 -6.74 -9.10 -6.20
CA VAL A 3 -7.38 -9.97 -5.22
C VAL A 3 -8.81 -9.47 -5.07
N SER A 4 -9.79 -10.35 -5.27
CA SER A 4 -11.19 -10.03 -5.03
C SER A 4 -11.56 -10.49 -3.63
N ILE A 5 -12.21 -9.61 -2.88
CA ILE A 5 -12.84 -9.94 -1.59
C ILE A 5 -14.35 -9.72 -1.63
N VAL A 6 -14.92 -9.54 -2.82
CA VAL A 6 -16.37 -9.51 -3.05
C VAL A 6 -16.95 -10.89 -2.74
N ASN A 7 -18.07 -10.92 -2.00
CA ASN A 7 -18.72 -12.15 -1.50
C ASN A 7 -17.74 -13.07 -0.74
N ALA A 8 -16.86 -12.51 0.09
CA ALA A 8 -15.97 -13.30 0.92
C ALA A 8 -16.76 -14.22 1.88
N PRO A 9 -16.30 -15.44 2.14
CA PRO A 9 -16.94 -16.34 3.10
C PRO A 9 -16.85 -15.79 4.52
N GLY A 10 -17.76 -16.22 5.40
CA GLY A 10 -17.82 -15.82 6.80
C GLY A 10 -19.17 -15.23 7.19
N GLU A 11 -19.65 -15.56 8.38
CA GLU A 11 -20.98 -15.15 8.85
C GLU A 11 -21.17 -13.62 8.87
N ASN A 12 -20.10 -12.89 9.20
CA ASN A 12 -20.11 -11.42 9.33
C ASN A 12 -19.42 -10.70 8.16
N SER A 13 -19.14 -11.39 7.05
CA SER A 13 -18.45 -10.79 5.90
C SER A 13 -19.37 -9.88 5.10
N TYR A 14 -19.01 -8.60 4.96
CA TYR A 14 -19.76 -7.67 4.11
C TYR A 14 -19.55 -8.02 2.62
N PRO A 15 -20.61 -8.22 1.82
CA PRO A 15 -20.50 -8.81 0.49
C PRO A 15 -19.88 -7.89 -0.57
N ILE A 16 -19.90 -6.57 -0.35
CA ILE A 16 -19.42 -5.56 -1.31
C ILE A 16 -18.20 -4.84 -0.71
N ALA A 17 -17.08 -5.55 -0.67
CA ALA A 17 -15.80 -5.03 -0.19
C ALA A 17 -14.75 -5.09 -1.30
N GLY A 18 -13.77 -4.19 -1.23
CA GLY A 18 -12.68 -4.13 -2.19
C GLY A 18 -11.49 -3.33 -1.66
N TYR A 19 -10.32 -3.61 -2.22
CA TYR A 19 -9.13 -2.79 -2.00
C TYR A 19 -9.17 -1.55 -2.90
N THR A 20 -8.58 -0.47 -2.41
CA THR A 20 -8.15 0.65 -3.26
C THR A 20 -6.65 0.52 -3.57
N TYR A 21 -6.22 1.13 -4.68
CA TYR A 21 -4.85 0.98 -5.18
C TYR A 21 -4.22 2.32 -5.52
N LEU A 22 -2.95 2.47 -5.16
CA LEU A 22 -2.08 3.52 -5.67
C LEU A 22 -1.26 2.98 -6.85
N LEU A 23 -1.24 3.72 -7.95
CA LEU A 23 -0.36 3.46 -9.08
C LEU A 23 0.85 4.36 -9.00
N VAL A 24 2.03 3.75 -8.87
CA VAL A 24 3.29 4.47 -8.66
C VAL A 24 4.32 3.97 -9.67
N TYR A 25 4.98 4.90 -10.36
CA TYR A 25 6.06 4.54 -11.28
C TYR A 25 7.21 3.88 -10.53
N LYS A 26 7.73 2.78 -11.08
CA LYS A 26 8.89 2.10 -10.51
C LYS A 26 10.15 2.96 -10.61
N ASP A 27 10.37 3.61 -11.74
CA ASP A 27 11.47 4.58 -11.94
C ASP A 27 10.90 5.99 -11.83
N GLN A 28 11.31 6.70 -10.78
CA GLN A 28 10.89 8.07 -10.50
C GLN A 28 11.73 9.04 -11.34
N LYS A 29 11.10 10.05 -11.93
CA LYS A 29 11.81 11.06 -12.75
C LYS A 29 12.52 12.13 -11.93
N ASP A 30 12.07 12.33 -10.70
CA ASP A 30 12.55 13.33 -9.76
C ASP A 30 12.93 12.61 -8.46
N LYS A 31 14.21 12.69 -8.08
CA LYS A 31 14.77 11.93 -6.96
C LYS A 31 14.17 12.40 -5.63
N ASP A 32 14.02 13.70 -5.44
CA ASP A 32 13.56 14.28 -4.18
C ASP A 32 12.08 13.97 -3.97
N LYS A 33 11.25 14.19 -4.99
CA LYS A 33 9.82 13.82 -4.93
C LYS A 33 9.63 12.31 -4.75
N GLY A 34 10.41 11.50 -5.48
CA GLY A 34 10.35 10.05 -5.36
C GLY A 34 10.73 9.57 -3.96
N THR A 35 11.71 10.20 -3.32
CA THR A 35 12.15 9.87 -1.96
C THR A 35 11.04 10.15 -0.94
N GLU A 36 10.42 11.33 -1.00
CA GLU A 36 9.32 11.66 -0.09
C GLU A 36 8.07 10.82 -0.34
N LEU A 37 7.79 10.47 -1.60
CA LEU A 37 6.73 9.54 -1.95
C LEU A 37 6.96 8.16 -1.31
N VAL A 38 8.18 7.61 -1.39
CA VAL A 38 8.50 6.31 -0.78
C VAL A 38 8.33 6.37 0.75
N LYS A 39 8.77 7.45 1.41
CA LYS A 39 8.55 7.64 2.85
C LYS A 39 7.07 7.68 3.20
N PHE A 40 6.27 8.42 2.44
CA PHE A 40 4.82 8.48 2.64
C PHE A 40 4.17 7.12 2.46
N LEU A 41 4.49 6.38 1.38
CA LEU A 41 3.93 5.06 1.15
C LEU A 41 4.29 4.08 2.26
N TRP A 42 5.55 4.13 2.73
CA TRP A 42 6.00 3.31 3.84
C TRP A 42 5.25 3.64 5.13
N TRP A 43 5.15 4.92 5.48
CA TRP A 43 4.37 5.37 6.63
C TRP A 43 2.90 4.97 6.53
N ALA A 44 2.27 5.13 5.36
CA ALA A 44 0.85 4.90 5.15
C ALA A 44 0.44 3.45 5.46
N ILE A 45 1.26 2.47 5.06
CA ILE A 45 0.99 1.04 5.31
C ILE A 45 1.45 0.55 6.70
N HIS A 46 2.03 1.43 7.51
CA HIS A 46 2.46 1.15 8.89
C HIS A 46 1.74 2.09 9.86
N ASP A 47 2.38 3.18 10.29
CA ASP A 47 1.84 4.11 11.29
C ASP A 47 0.56 4.82 10.82
N GLY A 48 0.36 4.95 9.51
CA GLY A 48 -0.82 5.55 8.91
C GLY A 48 -2.10 4.70 9.06
N GLU A 49 -1.96 3.38 9.19
CA GLU A 49 -3.10 2.45 9.32
C GLU A 49 -3.93 2.73 10.57
N LYS A 50 -3.35 3.35 11.61
CA LYS A 50 -4.08 3.72 12.84
C LYS A 50 -5.23 4.71 12.60
N PHE A 51 -5.20 5.45 11.49
CA PHE A 51 -6.26 6.39 11.13
C PHE A 51 -7.40 5.74 10.34
N ALA A 52 -7.23 4.49 9.89
CA ALA A 52 -8.21 3.79 9.06
C ALA A 52 -9.52 3.56 9.82
N GLU A 53 -9.44 3.14 11.08
CA GLU A 53 -10.60 2.78 11.91
C GLU A 53 -11.53 3.99 12.14
N ASP A 54 -10.97 5.15 12.50
CA ASP A 54 -11.73 6.40 12.68
C ASP A 54 -12.47 6.83 11.42
N LEU A 55 -11.99 6.41 10.25
CA LEU A 55 -12.58 6.68 8.93
C LEU A 55 -13.43 5.51 8.40
N LEU A 56 -13.69 4.48 9.21
CA LEU A 56 -14.46 3.29 8.87
C LEU A 56 -13.82 2.42 7.77
N TYR A 57 -12.49 2.47 7.63
CA TYR A 57 -11.72 1.55 6.79
C TYR A 57 -11.13 0.42 7.64
N ALA A 58 -11.13 -0.79 7.09
CA ALA A 58 -10.44 -1.92 7.69
C ALA A 58 -8.92 -1.81 7.45
N PRO A 59 -8.08 -2.02 8.48
CA PRO A 59 -6.64 -2.10 8.30
C PRO A 59 -6.22 -3.22 7.33
N LEU A 60 -5.11 -3.02 6.66
CA LEU A 60 -4.49 -3.99 5.77
C LEU A 60 -4.02 -5.22 6.56
N PRO A 61 -4.34 -6.44 6.11
CA PRO A 61 -3.77 -7.65 6.68
C PRO A 61 -2.24 -7.72 6.49
N ASP A 62 -1.52 -8.33 7.44
CA ASP A 62 -0.05 -8.44 7.44
C ASP A 62 0.54 -8.97 6.13
N ASN A 63 -0.11 -9.93 5.49
CA ASN A 63 0.36 -10.48 4.21
C ASN A 63 0.26 -9.45 3.07
N VAL A 64 -0.73 -8.55 3.11
CA VAL A 64 -0.87 -7.45 2.15
C VAL A 64 0.15 -6.36 2.43
N VAL A 65 0.41 -6.02 3.70
CA VAL A 65 1.48 -5.09 4.10
C VAL A 65 2.84 -5.58 3.57
N LYS A 66 3.20 -6.85 3.78
CA LYS A 66 4.46 -7.44 3.27
C LYS A 66 4.58 -7.38 1.75
N LEU A 67 3.47 -7.57 1.03
CA LEU A 67 3.43 -7.44 -0.43
C LEU A 67 3.63 -5.97 -0.86
N ALA A 68 3.01 -5.02 -0.15
CA ALA A 68 3.18 -3.60 -0.38
C ALA A 68 4.62 -3.15 -0.11
N GLU A 69 5.23 -3.57 1.00
CA GLU A 69 6.65 -3.32 1.31
C GLU A 69 7.56 -3.80 0.18
N THR A 70 7.34 -5.01 -0.32
CA THR A 70 8.13 -5.59 -1.42
C THR A 70 8.02 -4.73 -2.68
N LYS A 71 6.86 -4.12 -2.94
CA LYS A 71 6.65 -3.23 -4.09
C LYS A 71 7.27 -1.86 -3.88
N ILE A 72 7.13 -1.28 -2.68
CA ILE A 72 7.71 0.03 -2.34
C ILE A 72 9.24 -0.03 -2.45
N LYS A 73 9.86 -1.10 -1.94
CA LYS A 73 11.32 -1.33 -2.02
C LYS A 73 11.87 -1.43 -3.45
N GLN A 74 11.00 -1.64 -4.46
CA GLN A 74 11.39 -1.67 -5.87
C GLN A 74 11.42 -0.29 -6.53
N ILE A 75 10.88 0.74 -5.88
CA ILE A 75 10.87 2.11 -6.39
C ILE A 75 12.30 2.66 -6.36
N ASN A 76 12.73 3.21 -7.48
CA ASN A 76 14.10 3.67 -7.71
C ASN A 76 14.13 4.99 -8.50
N TYR A 77 15.29 5.62 -8.55
CA TYR A 77 15.62 6.72 -9.46
C TYR A 77 16.85 6.30 -10.26
N LYS A 78 16.71 6.11 -11.58
CA LYS A 78 17.80 5.66 -12.45
C LYS A 78 18.48 4.37 -11.95
N GLY A 79 17.70 3.45 -11.39
CA GLY A 79 18.19 2.19 -10.82
C GLY A 79 18.69 2.26 -9.38
N GLU A 80 18.84 3.45 -8.79
CA GLU A 80 19.18 3.61 -7.37
C GLU A 80 17.91 3.46 -6.50
N PRO A 81 17.83 2.48 -5.58
CA PRO A 81 16.67 2.33 -4.70
C PRO A 81 16.40 3.60 -3.88
N LEU A 82 15.14 4.02 -3.82
CA LEU A 82 14.75 5.21 -3.04
C LEU A 82 14.31 4.86 -1.61
N TYR A 83 13.98 3.60 -1.37
CA TYR A 83 13.82 3.07 -0.01
C TYR A 83 15.19 2.69 0.55
N LYS A 84 15.50 3.13 1.78
CA LYS A 84 16.77 2.85 2.47
C LYS A 84 16.64 1.71 3.45
#